data_AF-A0AAU6JP97-F1
#
_entry.id   AF-A0AAU6JP97-F1
#
_cell.length_a   1.000
_cell.length_b   1.000
_cell.length_c   1.000
_cell.angle_alpha   90.00
_cell.angle_beta   90.00
_cell.angle_gamma   90.00
#
_symmetry.space_group_name_H-M   'P 1'
#
loop_
_entity.id
_entity.type
_entity.pdbx_description
1 polymer ?
#
loop_
_entity_poly.entity_id
_entity_poly.type
_entity_poly.pdbx_seq_one_letter_code
_entity_poly.pdbx_strand_id
1 'polypeptide(L)'
;MLDAAAKSGNQALAAACAIYLGVVFVTSRGLIAAPRYRALLGRIRDCRARIEILAAGEDLDPTTKATCAAVGRRLDDLEKHGTVVWRLLPRAGVVAIPLSKLASAWRVLHSAERRLLRLENTAETDVLLRSLQLELAASSHQADQDLAAALAAAPGSGPEARALLIGSYERLHAREDAATDAEFEQQRIALWLATTGVGVLLALGLALDHQVTMLLGALGGFLSPVIGVMRPQPERPRSWGVLVLAPAGGALAAVGGLLLVRLLADPDLNLLGQVFLDNSWDAPDRPLALAFALLFGFSGTLFSRLAATATRQFVPPVV
;
A
#
# COMPACT_ATOMS: atom_id res chain seq x y z
N MET A 1 2.36 24.98 -38.22
CA MET A 1 2.53 25.35 -36.80
C MET A 1 1.62 24.54 -35.87
N LEU A 2 0.33 24.39 -36.19
CA LEU A 2 -0.62 23.56 -35.42
C LEU A 2 -0.21 22.07 -35.33
N ASP A 3 0.26 21.44 -36.41
CA ASP A 3 0.75 20.05 -36.37
C ASP A 3 1.98 19.83 -35.48
N ALA A 4 2.83 20.85 -35.32
CA ALA A 4 4.01 20.78 -34.45
C ALA A 4 3.63 20.94 -32.98
N ALA A 5 2.62 21.76 -32.68
CA ALA A 5 2.08 21.96 -31.33
C ALA A 5 1.24 20.75 -30.87
N ALA A 6 0.44 20.15 -31.75
CA ALA A 6 -0.29 18.91 -31.47
C ALA A 6 0.65 17.72 -31.25
N LYS A 7 1.74 17.61 -32.05
CA LYS A 7 2.80 16.61 -31.81
C LYS A 7 3.53 16.82 -30.49
N SER A 8 3.81 18.07 -30.10
CA SER A 8 4.48 18.35 -28.84
C SER A 8 3.58 18.10 -27.62
N GLY A 9 2.29 18.41 -27.70
CA GLY A 9 1.30 18.10 -26.66
C GLY A 9 1.12 16.60 -26.43
N ASN A 10 1.03 15.82 -27.52
CA ASN A 10 0.93 14.36 -27.45
C ASN A 10 2.17 13.71 -26.82
N GLN A 11 3.36 14.19 -27.19
CA GLN A 11 4.61 13.73 -26.59
C GLN A 11 4.72 14.11 -25.11
N ALA A 12 4.26 15.31 -24.74
CA ALA A 12 4.27 15.78 -23.36
C ALA A 12 3.33 14.96 -22.46
N LEU A 13 2.10 14.68 -22.92
CA LEU A 13 1.15 13.84 -22.18
C LEU A 13 1.69 12.41 -22.04
N ALA A 14 2.18 11.81 -23.13
CA ALA A 14 2.77 10.48 -23.09
C ALA A 14 3.98 10.40 -22.15
N ALA A 15 4.87 11.39 -22.20
CA ALA A 15 6.03 11.47 -21.30
C ALA A 15 5.60 11.63 -19.84
N ALA A 16 4.62 12.51 -19.55
CA ALA A 16 4.10 12.71 -18.20
C ALA A 16 3.48 11.42 -17.63
N CYS A 17 2.67 10.72 -18.44
CA CYS A 17 2.09 9.43 -18.09
C CYS A 17 3.16 8.36 -17.84
N ALA A 18 4.18 8.27 -18.69
CA ALA A 18 5.28 7.31 -18.53
C ALA A 18 6.13 7.61 -17.28
N ILE A 19 6.46 8.89 -17.03
CA ILE A 19 7.19 9.32 -15.83
C ILE A 19 6.37 8.99 -14.58
N TYR A 20 5.08 9.32 -14.57
CA TYR A 20 4.20 9.05 -13.45
C TYR A 20 4.11 7.54 -13.15
N LEU A 21 3.90 6.69 -14.17
CA LEU A 21 3.91 5.24 -14.00
C LEU A 21 5.26 4.72 -13.49
N GLY A 22 6.37 5.27 -14.01
CA GLY A 22 7.71 4.97 -13.53
C GLY A 22 7.88 5.28 -12.05
N VAL A 23 7.46 6.47 -11.61
CA VAL A 23 7.50 6.89 -10.20
C VAL A 23 6.63 5.99 -9.34
N VAL A 24 5.39 5.69 -9.74
CA VAL A 24 4.49 4.80 -9.00
C VAL A 24 5.09 3.41 -8.85
N PHE A 25 5.68 2.86 -9.92
CA PHE A 25 6.29 1.55 -9.88
C PHE A 25 7.54 1.52 -8.98
N VAL A 26 8.42 2.52 -9.09
CA VAL A 26 9.64 2.63 -8.27
C VAL A 26 9.30 2.86 -6.80
N THR A 27 8.34 3.73 -6.50
CA THR A 27 7.93 4.02 -5.11
C THR A 27 7.22 2.83 -4.46
N SER A 28 6.27 2.20 -5.15
CA SER A 28 5.57 1.00 -4.67
C SER A 28 6.56 -0.14 -4.38
N ARG A 29 7.51 -0.40 -5.28
CA ARG A 29 8.44 -1.53 -5.15
C ARG A 29 9.68 -1.22 -4.32
N GLY A 30 10.12 0.03 -4.26
CA GLY A 30 11.36 0.45 -3.59
C GLY A 30 11.15 0.99 -2.18
N LEU A 31 10.20 1.89 -1.97
CA LEU A 31 10.02 2.55 -0.67
C LEU A 31 9.22 1.71 0.32
N ILE A 32 8.29 0.89 -0.16
CA ILE A 32 7.42 0.08 0.72
C ILE A 32 8.05 -1.28 1.01
N ALA A 33 8.55 -1.96 -0.03
CA ALA A 33 9.04 -3.31 0.13
C ALA A 33 10.44 -3.40 0.76
N ALA A 34 11.30 -2.41 0.56
CA ALA A 34 12.68 -2.46 1.08
C ALA A 34 12.77 -2.42 2.61
N PRO A 35 12.05 -1.55 3.35
CA PRO A 35 12.06 -1.59 4.81
C PRO A 35 11.58 -2.93 5.36
N ARG A 36 10.49 -3.48 4.80
CA ARG A 36 9.96 -4.80 5.22
C ARG A 36 10.93 -5.94 4.92
N TYR A 37 11.64 -5.87 3.80
CA TYR A 37 12.67 -6.86 3.49
C TYR A 37 13.87 -6.77 4.43
N ARG A 38 14.30 -5.56 4.82
CA ARG A 38 15.36 -5.40 5.83
C ARG A 38 14.93 -5.96 7.18
N ALA A 39 13.68 -5.73 7.59
CA ALA A 39 13.12 -6.31 8.81
C ALA A 39 13.08 -7.85 8.73
N LEU A 40 12.67 -8.42 7.60
CA LEU A 40 12.72 -9.86 7.35
C LEU A 40 14.14 -10.41 7.52
N LEU A 41 15.14 -9.77 6.90
CA LEU A 41 16.55 -10.18 7.03
C LEU A 41 17.05 -10.10 8.48
N GLY A 42 16.61 -9.09 9.24
CA GLY A 42 16.88 -8.99 10.68
C GLY A 42 16.36 -10.22 11.42
N ARG A 43 15.06 -10.52 11.30
CA ARG A 43 14.45 -11.67 11.97
C ARG A 43 15.00 -13.03 11.52
N ILE A 44 15.40 -13.18 10.25
CA ILE A 44 16.10 -14.38 9.78
C ILE A 44 17.42 -14.57 10.54
N ARG A 45 18.20 -13.50 10.75
CA ARG A 45 19.45 -13.56 11.52
C ARG A 45 19.18 -13.88 12.99
N ASP A 46 18.15 -13.30 13.58
CA ASP A 46 17.76 -13.60 14.96
C ASP A 46 17.37 -15.08 15.12
N CYS A 47 16.62 -15.63 14.17
CA CYS A 47 16.29 -17.06 14.15
C CYS A 47 17.52 -17.95 14.01
N ARG A 48 18.52 -17.55 13.21
CA ARG A 48 19.78 -18.30 13.09
C ARG A 48 20.58 -18.26 14.38
N ALA A 49 20.70 -17.10 15.02
CA ALA A 49 21.37 -16.99 16.31
C ALA A 49 20.70 -17.90 17.35
N ARG A 50 19.37 -17.99 17.35
CA ARG A 50 18.63 -18.95 18.20
C ARG A 50 18.93 -20.40 17.86
N ILE A 51 18.98 -20.76 16.58
CA ILE A 51 19.36 -22.12 16.15
C ILE A 51 20.77 -22.47 16.65
N GLU A 52 21.72 -21.55 16.57
CA GLU A 52 23.10 -21.76 17.03
C GLU A 52 23.15 -21.96 18.56
N ILE A 53 22.43 -21.14 19.33
CA ILE A 53 22.30 -21.29 20.78
C ILE A 53 21.69 -22.66 21.13
N LEU A 54 20.57 -23.00 20.48
CA LEU A 54 19.89 -24.28 20.68
C LEU A 54 20.75 -25.46 20.23
N ALA A 55 21.65 -25.30 19.25
CA ALA A 55 22.54 -26.35 18.76
C ALA A 55 23.81 -26.53 19.63
N ALA A 56 24.17 -25.53 20.43
CA ALA A 56 25.34 -25.56 21.30
C ALA A 56 25.14 -26.34 22.62
N GLY A 57 23.90 -26.75 22.93
CA GLY A 57 23.61 -27.57 24.12
C GLY A 57 24.26 -28.95 24.03
N GLU A 58 25.07 -29.32 25.03
CA GLU A 58 25.86 -30.57 25.03
C GLU A 58 24.99 -31.86 24.97
N ASP A 59 23.76 -31.84 25.51
CA ASP A 59 22.85 -33.00 25.61
C ASP A 59 21.60 -32.90 24.71
N LEU A 60 21.77 -32.43 23.48
CA LEU A 60 20.64 -32.30 22.54
C LEU A 60 20.16 -33.66 22.00
N ASP A 61 18.87 -33.93 22.24
CA ASP A 61 18.12 -35.01 21.60
C ASP A 61 18.26 -34.97 20.06
N PRO A 62 18.51 -36.10 19.37
CA PRO A 62 18.56 -36.17 17.91
C PRO A 62 17.36 -35.52 17.21
N THR A 63 16.16 -35.52 17.80
CA THR A 63 14.99 -34.87 17.20
C THR A 63 15.12 -33.33 17.17
N THR A 64 15.68 -32.74 18.21
CA THR A 64 15.96 -31.30 18.30
C THR A 64 17.02 -30.91 17.28
N LYS A 65 18.11 -31.69 17.16
CA LYS A 65 19.15 -31.45 16.14
C LYS A 65 18.58 -31.51 14.72
N ALA A 66 17.75 -32.51 14.42
CA ALA A 66 17.10 -32.65 13.13
C ALA A 66 16.15 -31.47 12.82
N THR A 67 15.41 -31.01 13.83
CA THR A 67 14.50 -29.86 13.69
C THR A 67 15.27 -28.56 13.45
N CYS A 68 16.32 -28.28 14.23
CA CYS A 68 17.22 -27.14 14.03
C CYS A 68 17.83 -27.15 12.62
N ALA A 69 18.33 -28.30 12.16
CA ALA A 69 18.89 -28.44 10.81
C ALA A 69 17.83 -28.26 9.69
N ALA A 70 16.59 -28.68 9.92
CA ALA A 70 15.49 -28.49 8.98
C ALA A 70 15.04 -27.02 8.91
N VAL A 71 14.97 -26.33 10.05
CA VAL A 71 14.65 -24.90 10.10
C VAL A 71 15.80 -24.10 9.48
N GLY A 72 17.06 -24.40 9.82
CA GLY A 72 18.23 -23.74 9.25
C GLY A 72 18.29 -23.83 7.72
N ARG A 73 18.09 -25.04 7.15
CA ARG A 73 17.99 -25.22 5.70
C ARG A 73 16.89 -24.38 5.07
N ARG A 74 15.72 -24.30 5.71
CA ARG A 74 14.59 -23.53 5.21
C ARG A 74 14.84 -22.00 5.25
N LEU A 75 15.58 -21.52 6.26
CA LEU A 75 16.02 -20.12 6.32
C LEU A 75 17.11 -19.82 5.27
N ASP A 76 18.01 -20.76 5.04
CA ASP A 76 19.00 -20.68 3.97
C ASP A 76 18.35 -20.59 2.59
N ASP A 77 17.29 -21.36 2.35
CA ASP A 77 16.54 -21.29 1.10
C ASP A 77 15.91 -19.91 0.87
N LEU A 78 15.41 -19.27 1.94
CA LEU A 78 14.84 -17.92 1.86
C LEU A 78 15.87 -16.85 1.44
N GLU A 79 17.13 -17.03 1.82
CA GLU A 79 18.21 -16.08 1.54
C GLU A 79 18.92 -16.38 0.22
N LYS A 80 19.26 -17.65 -0.04
CA LYS A 80 20.07 -18.09 -1.19
C LYS A 80 19.29 -18.15 -2.50
N HIS A 81 18.01 -18.57 -2.47
CA HIS A 81 17.24 -18.82 -3.70
C HIS A 81 16.50 -17.57 -4.25
N GLY A 82 16.90 -16.36 -3.87
CA GLY A 82 16.46 -15.15 -4.55
C GLY A 82 14.95 -14.89 -4.44
N THR A 83 14.34 -15.28 -3.32
CA THR A 83 12.91 -15.07 -3.06
C THR A 83 12.54 -13.59 -3.13
N VAL A 84 13.48 -12.66 -2.92
CA VAL A 84 13.18 -11.23 -2.80
C VAL A 84 14.17 -10.32 -3.56
N VAL A 85 14.70 -10.71 -4.73
CA VAL A 85 15.57 -9.79 -5.50
C VAL A 85 15.16 -9.70 -6.97
N TRP A 86 14.65 -8.53 -7.38
CA TRP A 86 14.84 -8.02 -8.75
C TRP A 86 15.74 -6.78 -8.70
N ARG A 87 16.91 -6.85 -9.33
CA ARG A 87 17.73 -5.67 -9.63
C ARG A 87 17.32 -5.17 -11.02
N LEU A 88 16.46 -4.15 -11.10
CA LEU A 88 16.06 -3.58 -12.39
C LEU A 88 17.21 -2.81 -13.05
N LEU A 89 18.05 -2.16 -12.25
CA LEU A 89 19.30 -1.53 -12.70
C LEU A 89 20.39 -1.76 -11.65
N PRO A 90 21.36 -2.68 -11.86
CA PRO A 90 22.42 -2.96 -10.90
C PRO A 90 23.30 -1.75 -10.57
N ARG A 91 23.34 -0.73 -11.44
CA ARG A 91 24.07 0.53 -11.23
C ARG A 91 23.28 1.62 -10.49
N ALA A 92 21.96 1.54 -10.43
CA ALA A 92 21.10 2.59 -9.87
C ALA A 92 20.55 2.25 -8.47
N GLY A 93 20.91 1.09 -7.90
CA GLY A 93 20.45 0.68 -6.57
C GLY A 93 18.94 0.41 -6.46
N VAL A 94 18.21 0.36 -7.59
CA VAL A 94 16.76 0.13 -7.61
C VAL A 94 16.48 -1.36 -7.40
N VAL A 95 16.14 -1.71 -6.16
CA VAL A 95 15.68 -3.05 -5.78
C VAL A 95 14.17 -3.09 -5.96
N ALA A 96 13.71 -3.86 -6.94
CA ALA A 96 12.30 -4.21 -7.05
C ALA A 96 12.06 -5.52 -6.29
N ILE A 97 11.21 -5.45 -5.27
CA ILE A 97 10.84 -6.62 -4.50
C ILE A 97 9.43 -7.03 -4.90
N PRO A 98 9.21 -8.23 -5.45
CA PRO A 98 7.86 -8.73 -5.68
C PRO A 98 7.18 -8.97 -4.32
N LEU A 99 6.14 -8.17 -4.04
CA LEU A 99 5.41 -8.17 -2.77
C LEU A 99 4.83 -9.55 -2.43
N SER A 100 4.34 -10.30 -3.42
CA SER A 100 3.83 -11.65 -3.22
C SER A 100 4.89 -12.63 -2.70
N LYS A 101 6.14 -12.53 -3.20
CA LYS A 101 7.22 -13.36 -2.68
C LYS A 101 7.64 -12.92 -1.28
N LEU A 102 7.66 -11.61 -1.02
CA LEU A 102 7.91 -11.08 0.32
C LEU A 102 6.85 -11.59 1.32
N ALA A 103 5.57 -11.61 0.96
CA ALA A 103 4.49 -12.20 1.77
C ALA A 103 4.77 -13.67 2.08
N SER A 104 5.12 -14.46 1.05
CA SER A 104 5.43 -15.87 1.23
C SER A 104 6.65 -16.11 2.13
N ALA A 105 7.67 -15.24 2.05
CA ALA A 105 8.86 -15.33 2.88
C ALA A 105 8.56 -15.07 4.36
N TRP A 106 7.69 -14.08 4.65
CA TRP A 106 7.19 -13.82 6.00
C TRP A 106 6.45 -15.04 6.58
N ARG A 107 5.55 -15.67 5.82
CA ARG A 107 4.86 -16.89 6.29
C ARG A 107 5.82 -18.03 6.60
N VAL A 108 6.87 -18.20 5.79
CA VAL A 108 7.90 -19.22 6.04
C VAL A 108 8.69 -18.89 7.30
N LEU A 109 9.06 -17.63 7.51
CA LEU A 109 9.72 -17.16 8.74
C LEU A 109 8.85 -17.39 9.98
N HIS A 110 7.57 -16.98 9.94
CA HIS A 110 6.61 -17.21 11.03
C HIS A 110 6.46 -18.70 11.35
N SER A 111 6.47 -19.56 10.34
CA SER A 111 6.48 -21.01 10.54
C SER A 111 7.80 -21.52 11.14
N ALA A 112 8.94 -20.90 10.83
CA ALA A 112 10.24 -21.27 11.39
C ALA A 112 10.32 -20.88 12.87
N GLU A 113 9.92 -19.66 13.22
CA GLU A 113 9.87 -19.17 14.61
C GLU A 113 8.98 -20.05 15.49
N ARG A 114 7.76 -20.39 15.03
CA ARG A 114 6.88 -21.31 15.76
C ARG A 114 7.49 -22.70 15.97
N ARG A 115 8.32 -23.17 15.05
CA ARG A 115 9.04 -24.44 15.21
C ARG A 115 10.17 -24.33 16.23
N LEU A 116 10.89 -23.20 16.26
CA LEU A 116 11.93 -22.94 17.26
C LEU A 116 11.36 -22.80 18.67
N LEU A 117 10.22 -22.11 18.83
CA LEU A 117 9.51 -21.99 20.12
C LEU A 117 9.14 -23.33 20.77
N ARG A 118 9.00 -24.40 19.98
CA ARG A 118 8.73 -25.75 20.51
C ARG A 118 9.95 -26.38 21.19
N LEU A 119 11.15 -25.94 20.80
CA LEU A 119 12.43 -26.48 21.23
C LEU A 119 13.04 -25.70 22.40
N GLU A 120 12.55 -24.50 22.68
CA GLU A 120 13.06 -23.64 23.76
C GLU A 120 12.98 -24.32 25.14
N ASN A 121 13.87 -23.96 26.05
CA ASN A 121 13.79 -24.45 27.42
C ASN A 121 12.69 -23.69 28.22
N THR A 122 12.38 -24.16 29.43
CA THR A 122 11.34 -23.54 30.27
C THR A 122 11.70 -22.11 30.69
N ALA A 123 12.95 -21.85 31.05
CA ALA A 123 13.41 -20.52 31.46
C ALA A 123 13.29 -19.48 30.33
N GLU A 124 13.64 -19.85 29.11
CA GLU A 124 13.48 -19.02 27.90
C GLU A 124 12.00 -18.83 27.56
N THR A 125 11.18 -19.87 27.72
CA THR A 125 9.73 -19.79 27.53
C THR A 125 9.12 -18.73 28.47
N ASP A 126 9.54 -18.72 29.74
CA ASP A 126 9.04 -17.77 30.74
C ASP A 126 9.47 -16.32 30.42
N VAL A 127 10.70 -16.13 29.96
CA VAL A 127 11.20 -14.81 29.50
C VAL A 127 10.42 -14.32 28.30
N LEU A 128 10.19 -15.17 27.29
CA LEU A 128 9.44 -14.82 26.09
C LEU A 128 7.97 -14.50 26.41
N LEU A 129 7.36 -15.28 27.31
CA LEU A 129 5.99 -15.04 27.75
C LEU A 129 5.87 -13.70 28.47
N ARG A 130 6.84 -13.35 29.34
CA ARG A 130 6.87 -12.04 30.00
C ARG A 130 7.10 -10.89 29.03
N SER A 131 7.99 -11.05 28.06
CA SER A 131 8.19 -10.07 26.98
C SER A 131 6.91 -9.81 26.20
N LEU A 132 6.23 -10.89 25.82
CA LEU A 132 4.98 -10.82 25.07
C LEU A 132 3.87 -10.14 25.88
N GLN A 133 3.75 -10.44 27.18
CA GLN A 133 2.79 -9.76 28.05
C GLN A 133 3.05 -8.24 28.12
N LEU A 134 4.31 -7.82 28.22
CA LEU A 134 4.68 -6.39 28.23
C LEU A 134 4.34 -5.70 26.91
N GLU A 135 4.61 -6.35 25.78
CA GLU A 135 4.27 -5.83 24.45
C GLU A 135 2.76 -5.69 24.26
N LEU A 136 1.98 -6.71 24.64
CA LEU A 136 0.52 -6.69 24.51
C LEU A 136 -0.13 -5.68 25.45
N ALA A 137 0.41 -5.50 26.67
CA ALA A 137 -0.07 -4.50 27.62
C ALA A 137 0.17 -3.07 27.14
N ALA A 138 1.21 -2.85 26.32
CA ALA A 138 1.47 -1.57 25.68
C ALA A 138 0.62 -1.32 24.43
N SER A 139 -0.06 -2.35 23.90
CA SER A 139 -0.92 -2.23 22.71
C SER A 139 -2.28 -1.62 23.05
N SER A 140 -2.73 -0.68 22.22
CA SER A 140 -4.07 -0.11 22.30
C SER A 140 -5.13 -0.95 21.57
N HIS A 141 -4.72 -2.05 20.92
CA HIS A 141 -5.62 -2.86 20.11
C HIS A 141 -6.41 -3.83 21.02
N GLN A 142 -7.74 -3.77 20.99
CA GLN A 142 -8.63 -4.61 21.84
C GLN A 142 -8.25 -6.09 21.77
N ALA A 143 -7.98 -6.56 20.56
CA ALA A 143 -7.70 -7.97 20.32
C ALA A 143 -6.33 -8.43 20.86
N ASP A 144 -5.45 -7.49 21.24
CA ASP A 144 -4.18 -7.75 21.94
C ASP A 144 -4.40 -7.71 23.47
N GLN A 145 -5.32 -6.86 23.94
CA GLN A 145 -5.75 -6.83 25.34
C GLN A 145 -6.46 -8.14 25.73
N ASP A 146 -7.32 -8.67 24.87
CA ASP A 146 -7.97 -9.96 25.08
C ASP A 146 -6.94 -11.10 25.19
N LEU A 147 -5.87 -11.00 24.40
CA LEU A 147 -4.78 -11.98 24.38
C LEU A 147 -3.87 -11.83 25.60
N ALA A 148 -3.61 -10.61 26.05
CA ALA A 148 -2.92 -10.31 27.31
C ALA A 148 -3.70 -10.86 28.51
N ALA A 149 -5.02 -10.67 28.55
CA ALA A 149 -5.88 -11.20 29.61
C ALA A 149 -5.86 -12.74 29.64
N ALA A 150 -5.92 -13.38 28.48
CA ALA A 150 -5.80 -14.84 28.36
C ALA A 150 -4.43 -15.36 28.83
N LEU A 151 -3.35 -14.63 28.53
CA LEU A 151 -1.99 -14.96 29.00
C LEU A 151 -1.79 -14.69 30.50
N ALA A 152 -2.45 -13.69 31.07
CA ALA A 152 -2.38 -13.38 32.49
C ALA A 152 -3.14 -14.40 33.36
N ALA A 153 -4.18 -15.05 32.81
CA ALA A 153 -4.95 -16.09 33.48
C ALA A 153 -4.29 -17.48 33.44
N ALA A 154 -3.18 -17.63 32.72
CA ALA A 154 -2.51 -18.91 32.47
C ALA A 154 -1.54 -19.31 33.61
N PRO A 155 -1.28 -20.62 33.80
CA PRO A 155 -0.23 -21.08 34.71
C PRO A 155 1.15 -20.57 34.27
N GLY A 156 1.95 -20.14 35.24
CA GLY A 156 3.16 -19.36 35.01
C GLY A 156 4.37 -20.10 34.42
N SER A 157 4.34 -21.44 34.29
CA SER A 157 5.41 -22.22 33.67
C SER A 157 4.95 -23.62 33.25
N GLY A 158 5.68 -24.25 32.32
CA GLY A 158 5.46 -25.64 31.90
C GLY A 158 4.95 -25.82 30.45
N PRO A 159 4.51 -27.03 30.08
CA PRO A 159 4.10 -27.35 28.71
C PRO A 159 2.86 -26.58 28.26
N GLU A 160 1.94 -26.28 29.19
CA GLU A 160 0.75 -25.48 28.94
C GLU A 160 1.10 -24.02 28.65
N ALA A 161 2.03 -23.42 29.41
CA ALA A 161 2.54 -22.08 29.17
C ALA A 161 3.21 -21.98 27.78
N ARG A 162 3.97 -23.00 27.38
CA ARG A 162 4.56 -23.08 26.03
C ARG A 162 3.49 -23.20 24.94
N ALA A 163 2.48 -24.04 25.14
CA ALA A 163 1.38 -24.19 24.18
C ALA A 163 0.62 -22.86 23.99
N LEU A 164 0.38 -22.14 25.08
CA LEU A 164 -0.23 -20.81 25.05
C LEU A 164 0.66 -19.77 24.37
N LEU A 165 1.96 -19.78 24.63
CA LEU A 165 2.92 -18.92 23.92
C LEU A 165 2.88 -19.16 22.41
N ILE A 166 2.94 -20.42 21.98
CA ILE A 166 2.87 -20.80 20.57
C ILE A 166 1.54 -20.37 19.95
N GLY A 167 0.41 -20.62 20.62
CA GLY A 167 -0.91 -20.20 20.13
C GLY A 167 -1.07 -18.69 20.03
N SER A 168 -0.46 -17.94 20.96
CA SER A 168 -0.41 -16.48 20.94
C SER A 168 0.40 -15.94 19.76
N TYR A 169 1.62 -16.46 19.54
CA TYR A 169 2.42 -16.13 18.36
C TYR A 169 1.73 -16.54 17.06
N GLU A 170 1.01 -17.66 17.03
CA GLU A 170 0.24 -18.07 15.86
C GLU A 170 -0.85 -17.07 15.50
N ARG A 171 -1.60 -16.57 16.49
CA ARG A 171 -2.61 -15.52 16.28
C ARG A 171 -1.99 -14.20 15.83
N LEU A 172 -0.89 -13.78 16.45
CA LEU A 172 -0.18 -12.56 16.06
C LEU A 172 0.36 -12.65 14.63
N HIS A 173 1.06 -13.73 14.29
CA HIS A 173 1.57 -13.95 12.94
C HIS A 173 0.43 -14.05 11.90
N ALA A 174 -0.69 -14.70 12.24
CA ALA A 174 -1.85 -14.74 11.34
C ALA A 174 -2.45 -13.35 11.08
N ARG A 175 -2.49 -12.48 12.10
CA ARG A 175 -2.91 -11.08 11.94
C ARG A 175 -1.93 -10.28 11.08
N GLU A 176 -0.62 -10.41 11.35
CA GLU A 176 0.44 -9.76 10.57
C GLU A 176 0.39 -10.19 9.10
N ASP A 177 0.21 -11.49 8.85
CA ASP A 177 0.08 -12.06 7.50
C ASP A 177 -1.16 -11.51 6.80
N ALA A 178 -2.32 -11.52 7.48
CA ALA A 178 -3.58 -11.00 6.92
C ALA A 178 -3.52 -9.49 6.62
N ALA A 179 -2.93 -8.69 7.52
CA ALA A 179 -2.73 -7.26 7.31
C ALA A 179 -1.79 -7.01 6.11
N THR A 180 -0.71 -7.78 6.02
CA THR A 180 0.25 -7.69 4.92
C THR A 180 -0.38 -8.08 3.58
N ASP A 181 -1.18 -9.15 3.55
CA ASP A 181 -1.92 -9.59 2.36
C ASP A 181 -2.93 -8.54 1.90
N ALA A 182 -3.70 -7.95 2.83
CA ALA A 182 -4.65 -6.89 2.53
C ALA A 182 -3.97 -5.66 1.91
N GLU A 183 -2.84 -5.23 2.48
CA GLU A 183 -2.06 -4.13 1.92
C GLU A 183 -1.51 -4.42 0.52
N PHE A 184 -1.02 -5.65 0.27
CA PHE A 184 -0.52 -6.04 -1.05
C PHE A 184 -1.64 -6.12 -2.08
N GLU A 185 -2.82 -6.61 -1.70
CA GLU A 185 -3.98 -6.63 -2.56
C GLU A 185 -4.41 -5.22 -2.94
N GLN A 186 -4.48 -4.32 -1.95
CA GLN A 186 -4.80 -2.93 -2.16
C GLN A 186 -3.79 -2.23 -3.09
N GLN A 187 -2.49 -2.52 -2.95
CA GLN A 187 -1.48 -1.99 -3.85
C GLN A 187 -1.59 -2.56 -5.27
N ARG A 188 -1.92 -3.84 -5.42
CA ARG A 188 -2.15 -4.48 -6.71
C ARG A 188 -3.34 -3.83 -7.43
N ILE A 189 -4.46 -3.68 -6.73
CA ILE A 189 -5.66 -3.01 -7.24
C ILE A 189 -5.33 -1.56 -7.62
N ALA A 190 -4.62 -0.83 -6.76
CA ALA A 190 -4.23 0.54 -7.03
C ALA A 190 -3.32 0.68 -8.25
N LEU A 191 -2.32 -0.19 -8.41
CA LEU A 191 -1.43 -0.17 -9.57
C LEU A 191 -2.20 -0.51 -10.85
N TRP A 192 -3.08 -1.52 -10.80
CA TRP A 192 -3.93 -1.87 -11.92
C TRP A 192 -4.82 -0.69 -12.32
N LEU A 193 -5.56 -0.11 -11.37
CA LEU A 193 -6.41 1.06 -11.61
C LEU A 193 -5.62 2.27 -12.11
N ALA A 194 -4.39 2.47 -11.63
CA ALA A 194 -3.52 3.56 -12.10
C ALA A 194 -3.07 3.33 -13.55
N THR A 195 -2.67 2.10 -13.89
CA THR A 195 -2.30 1.74 -15.27
C THR A 195 -3.47 1.85 -16.23
N THR A 196 -4.64 1.35 -15.86
CA THR A 196 -5.85 1.48 -16.68
C THR A 196 -6.30 2.92 -16.78
N GLY A 197 -6.28 3.67 -15.68
CA GLY A 197 -6.61 5.09 -15.64
C GLY A 197 -5.72 5.92 -16.55
N VAL A 198 -4.39 5.73 -16.46
CA VAL A 198 -3.42 6.39 -17.35
C VAL A 198 -3.65 5.99 -18.82
N GLY A 199 -3.95 4.71 -19.10
CA GLY A 199 -4.27 4.26 -20.45
C GLY A 199 -5.52 4.94 -21.03
N VAL A 200 -6.59 5.04 -20.23
CA VAL A 200 -7.82 5.76 -20.60
C VAL A 200 -7.54 7.25 -20.82
N LEU A 201 -6.72 7.88 -19.96
CA LEU A 201 -6.34 9.28 -20.10
C LEU A 201 -5.57 9.56 -21.38
N LEU A 202 -4.62 8.68 -21.73
CA LEU A 202 -3.90 8.78 -23.00
C LEU A 202 -4.86 8.63 -24.18
N ALA A 203 -5.76 7.64 -24.14
CA ALA A 203 -6.75 7.43 -25.20
C ALA A 203 -7.68 8.64 -25.38
N LEU A 204 -8.21 9.19 -24.28
CA LEU A 204 -9.09 10.36 -24.30
C LEU A 204 -8.35 11.63 -24.73
N GLY A 205 -7.14 11.86 -24.24
CA GLY A 205 -6.33 13.02 -24.61
C GLY A 205 -5.95 13.03 -26.09
N LEU A 206 -5.71 11.84 -26.66
CA LEU A 206 -5.46 11.66 -28.10
C LEU A 206 -6.73 11.80 -28.94
N ALA A 207 -7.86 11.26 -28.46
CA ALA A 207 -9.12 11.27 -29.22
C ALA A 207 -9.84 12.63 -29.21
N LEU A 208 -9.68 13.42 -28.14
CA LEU A 208 -10.45 14.64 -27.91
C LEU A 208 -9.61 15.93 -27.97
N ASP A 209 -8.30 15.84 -28.20
CA ASP A 209 -7.34 16.97 -28.27
C ASP A 209 -7.31 17.88 -27.01
N HIS A 210 -7.69 17.32 -25.85
CA HIS A 210 -7.78 18.02 -24.55
C HIS A 210 -6.56 17.78 -23.64
N GLN A 211 -5.36 17.61 -24.22
CA GLN A 211 -4.19 17.18 -23.45
C GLN A 211 -3.82 18.14 -22.31
N VAL A 212 -3.84 19.45 -22.56
CA VAL A 212 -3.41 20.47 -21.60
C VAL A 212 -4.40 20.60 -20.44
N THR A 213 -5.70 20.58 -20.72
CA THR A 213 -6.75 20.60 -19.68
C THR A 213 -6.70 19.33 -18.83
N MET A 214 -6.44 18.17 -19.43
CA MET A 214 -6.27 16.90 -18.69
C MET A 214 -5.03 16.91 -17.79
N LEU A 215 -3.90 17.48 -18.23
CA LEU A 215 -2.71 17.65 -17.39
C LEU A 215 -2.97 18.56 -16.19
N LEU A 216 -3.67 19.68 -16.39
CA LEU A 216 -4.07 20.56 -15.29
C LEU A 216 -5.06 19.88 -14.33
N GLY A 217 -5.98 19.10 -14.86
CA GLY A 217 -6.86 18.25 -14.06
C GLY A 217 -6.09 17.25 -13.20
N ALA A 218 -5.10 16.58 -13.79
CA ALA A 218 -4.22 15.67 -13.08
C ALA A 218 -3.45 16.36 -11.95
N LEU A 219 -2.94 17.57 -12.23
CA LEU A 219 -2.26 18.41 -11.25
C LEU A 219 -3.20 18.78 -10.09
N GLY A 220 -4.43 19.19 -10.39
CA GLY A 220 -5.45 19.46 -9.37
C GLY A 220 -5.73 18.24 -8.49
N GLY A 221 -5.91 17.07 -9.13
CA GLY A 221 -6.11 15.80 -8.44
C GLY A 221 -4.94 15.42 -7.53
N PHE A 222 -3.69 15.68 -7.96
CA PHE A 222 -2.49 15.46 -7.16
C PHE A 222 -2.37 16.40 -5.95
N LEU A 223 -2.74 17.68 -6.11
CA LEU A 223 -2.58 18.69 -5.05
C LEU A 223 -3.51 18.45 -3.86
N SER A 224 -4.72 17.93 -4.08
CA SER A 224 -5.68 17.68 -2.99
C SER A 224 -5.12 16.75 -1.89
N PRO A 225 -4.57 15.57 -2.20
CA PRO A 225 -3.91 14.75 -1.21
C PRO A 225 -2.67 15.37 -0.57
N VAL A 226 -1.86 16.13 -1.34
CA VAL A 226 -0.66 16.81 -0.81
C VAL A 226 -1.04 17.77 0.32
N ILE A 227 -2.06 18.61 0.11
CA ILE A 227 -2.59 19.50 1.16
C ILE A 227 -3.13 18.69 2.34
N GLY A 228 -3.77 17.55 2.05
CA GLY A 228 -4.25 16.62 3.07
C GLY A 228 -3.14 16.01 3.93
N VAL A 229 -1.94 15.78 3.37
CA VAL A 229 -0.77 15.27 4.11
C VAL A 229 -0.19 16.33 5.04
N MET A 230 -0.16 17.59 4.60
CA MET A 230 0.34 18.72 5.40
C MET A 230 -0.57 19.05 6.60
N ARG A 231 -1.81 18.54 6.62
CA ARG A 231 -2.72 18.68 7.76
C ARG A 231 -2.63 17.45 8.66
N PRO A 232 -2.31 17.60 9.97
CA PRO A 232 -2.39 16.51 10.91
C PRO A 232 -3.85 16.12 11.08
N GLN A 233 -4.22 14.90 10.65
CA GLN A 233 -5.54 14.33 10.91
C GLN A 233 -5.36 13.01 11.68
N PRO A 234 -6.01 12.82 12.85
CA PRO A 234 -5.68 11.73 13.77
C PRO A 234 -6.05 10.31 13.28
N GLU A 235 -7.02 10.16 12.38
CA GLU A 235 -7.64 8.84 12.09
C GLU A 235 -7.73 8.50 10.60
N ARG A 236 -6.74 8.86 9.79
CA ARG A 236 -6.76 8.47 8.37
C ARG A 236 -5.85 7.26 8.13
N PRO A 237 -6.41 6.05 7.91
CA PRO A 237 -5.68 5.02 7.19
C PRO A 237 -5.46 5.55 5.77
N ARG A 238 -4.32 6.20 5.55
CA ARG A 238 -3.93 6.75 4.25
C ARG A 238 -3.51 5.59 3.37
N SER A 239 -4.51 5.03 2.69
CA SER A 239 -4.36 4.15 1.55
C SER A 239 -3.41 4.80 0.52
N TRP A 240 -2.21 4.26 0.35
CA TRP A 240 -1.30 4.65 -0.73
C TRP A 240 -1.98 4.57 -2.11
N GLY A 241 -2.94 3.67 -2.27
CA GLY A 241 -3.74 3.56 -3.49
C GLY A 241 -4.56 4.81 -3.81
N VAL A 242 -5.07 5.53 -2.80
CA VAL A 242 -5.78 6.81 -3.01
C VAL A 242 -4.82 7.89 -3.50
N LEU A 243 -3.58 7.92 -2.99
CA LEU A 243 -2.56 8.87 -3.43
C LEU A 243 -2.14 8.61 -4.88
N VAL A 244 -1.98 7.34 -5.23
CA VAL A 244 -1.66 6.93 -6.59
C VAL A 244 -2.81 7.32 -7.51
N LEU A 245 -4.06 7.00 -7.22
CA LEU A 245 -5.16 7.24 -8.15
C LEU A 245 -5.59 8.71 -8.31
N ALA A 246 -5.20 9.59 -7.39
CA ALA A 246 -5.68 10.97 -7.35
C ALA A 246 -5.44 11.78 -8.63
N PRO A 247 -4.26 11.74 -9.28
CA PRO A 247 -4.04 12.46 -10.54
C PRO A 247 -4.91 11.90 -11.67
N ALA A 248 -5.12 10.58 -11.72
CA ALA A 248 -5.95 10.00 -12.77
C ALA A 248 -7.43 10.40 -12.61
N GLY A 249 -7.93 10.36 -11.37
CA GLY A 249 -9.28 10.84 -11.04
C GLY A 249 -9.45 12.34 -11.30
N GLY A 250 -8.43 13.15 -11.00
CA GLY A 250 -8.45 14.60 -11.27
C GLY A 250 -8.51 14.93 -12.76
N ALA A 251 -7.75 14.22 -13.60
CA ALA A 251 -7.80 14.42 -15.04
C ALA A 251 -9.17 14.07 -15.64
N LEU A 252 -9.79 12.97 -15.20
CA LEU A 252 -11.15 12.61 -15.62
C LEU A 252 -12.19 13.62 -15.10
N ALA A 253 -12.05 14.08 -13.86
CA ALA A 253 -12.93 15.09 -13.28
C ALA A 253 -12.83 16.43 -14.02
N ALA A 254 -11.66 16.82 -14.51
CA ALA A 254 -11.49 18.01 -15.33
C ALA A 254 -12.26 17.93 -16.66
N VAL A 255 -12.15 16.81 -17.38
CA VAL A 255 -12.89 16.60 -18.63
C VAL A 255 -14.39 16.57 -18.38
N GLY A 256 -14.85 15.82 -17.38
CA GLY A 256 -16.27 15.77 -17.01
C GLY A 256 -16.80 17.12 -16.54
N GLY A 257 -16.01 17.88 -15.79
CA GLY A 257 -16.34 19.22 -15.32
C GLY A 257 -16.46 20.23 -16.46
N LEU A 258 -15.57 20.18 -17.45
CA LEU A 258 -15.68 21.03 -18.65
C LEU A 258 -16.90 20.69 -19.50
N LEU A 259 -17.24 19.40 -19.65
CA LEU A 259 -18.48 18.97 -20.32
C LEU A 259 -19.72 19.44 -19.55
N LEU A 260 -19.68 19.40 -18.22
CA LEU A 260 -20.77 19.90 -17.39
C LEU A 260 -20.92 21.42 -17.52
N VAL A 261 -19.82 22.18 -17.56
CA VAL A 261 -19.86 23.63 -17.82
C VAL A 261 -20.45 23.91 -19.19
N ARG A 262 -20.06 23.15 -20.22
CA ARG A 262 -20.65 23.26 -21.57
C ARG A 262 -22.16 23.00 -21.55
N LEU A 263 -22.60 21.91 -20.91
CA LEU A 263 -24.01 21.55 -20.80
C LEU A 263 -24.81 22.64 -20.07
N LEU A 264 -24.30 23.15 -18.95
CA LEU A 264 -24.98 24.19 -18.18
C LEU A 264 -24.98 25.56 -18.89
N ALA A 265 -24.02 25.78 -19.80
CA ALA A 265 -23.95 26.98 -20.60
C ALA A 265 -24.79 26.91 -21.88
N ASP A 266 -25.27 25.71 -22.25
CA ASP A 266 -26.04 25.46 -23.46
C ASP A 266 -27.24 26.43 -23.54
N PRO A 267 -27.46 27.14 -24.67
CA PRO A 267 -28.56 28.09 -24.82
C PRO A 267 -29.95 27.54 -24.46
N ASP A 268 -30.15 26.22 -24.54
CA ASP A 268 -31.41 25.58 -24.15
C ASP A 268 -31.62 25.53 -22.62
N LEU A 269 -30.54 25.46 -21.83
CA LEU A 269 -30.57 25.46 -20.37
C LEU A 269 -30.28 26.86 -19.79
N ASN A 270 -29.39 27.62 -20.42
CA ASN A 270 -29.00 29.00 -20.16
C ASN A 270 -28.74 29.32 -18.66
N LEU A 271 -28.17 28.37 -17.93
CA LEU A 271 -27.85 28.53 -16.51
C LEU A 271 -26.51 29.24 -16.30
N LEU A 272 -25.57 29.02 -17.21
CA LEU A 272 -24.30 29.75 -17.32
C LEU A 272 -24.33 30.56 -18.61
N GLY A 273 -24.10 31.87 -18.56
CA GLY A 273 -24.18 32.72 -19.76
C GLY A 273 -23.17 32.32 -20.85
N GLN A 274 -23.39 32.84 -22.08
CA GLN A 274 -22.60 32.51 -23.29
C GLN A 274 -21.07 32.60 -23.14
N VAL A 275 -20.58 33.48 -22.25
CA VAL A 275 -19.14 33.61 -21.94
C VAL A 275 -18.51 32.28 -21.53
N PHE A 276 -19.26 31.40 -20.85
CA PHE A 276 -18.78 30.08 -20.45
C PHE A 276 -18.82 29.06 -21.59
N LEU A 277 -19.72 29.22 -22.54
CA LEU A 277 -19.82 28.33 -23.70
C LEU A 277 -18.60 28.53 -24.62
N ASP A 278 -18.22 29.79 -24.87
CA ASP A 278 -17.09 30.15 -25.74
C ASP A 278 -15.70 29.88 -25.11
N ASN A 279 -15.62 29.75 -23.78
CA ASN A 279 -14.35 29.64 -23.05
C ASN A 279 -14.22 28.34 -22.23
N SER A 280 -14.99 27.29 -22.57
CA SER A 280 -14.94 25.99 -21.88
C SER A 280 -14.39 24.88 -22.77
N TRP A 281 -15.26 24.10 -23.42
CA TRP A 281 -14.87 22.91 -24.16
C TRP A 281 -14.29 23.24 -25.53
N ASP A 282 -14.89 24.15 -26.29
CA ASP A 282 -14.46 24.41 -27.67
C ASP A 282 -13.17 25.25 -27.76
N ALA A 283 -12.69 25.79 -26.63
CA ALA A 283 -11.47 26.57 -26.54
C ALA A 283 -10.59 26.15 -25.33
N PRO A 284 -10.00 24.95 -25.36
CA PRO A 284 -9.32 24.35 -24.20
C PRO A 284 -8.01 25.04 -23.80
N ASP A 285 -7.44 25.85 -24.68
CA ASP A 285 -6.24 26.66 -24.45
C ASP A 285 -6.54 27.96 -23.69
N ARG A 286 -7.82 28.33 -23.54
CA ARG A 286 -8.22 29.55 -22.84
C ARG A 286 -7.95 29.44 -21.34
N PRO A 287 -7.52 30.54 -20.69
CA PRO A 287 -7.23 30.55 -19.25
C PRO A 287 -8.40 30.09 -18.38
N LEU A 288 -9.64 30.38 -18.81
CA LEU A 288 -10.86 30.02 -18.09
C LEU A 288 -11.08 28.49 -18.09
N ALA A 289 -10.96 27.84 -19.26
CA ALA A 289 -11.05 26.38 -19.40
C ALA A 289 -9.97 25.67 -18.55
N LEU A 290 -8.75 26.21 -18.58
CA LEU A 290 -7.62 25.71 -17.78
C LEU A 290 -7.89 25.84 -16.27
N ALA A 291 -8.41 26.99 -15.82
CA ALA A 291 -8.75 27.21 -14.42
C ALA A 291 -9.86 26.24 -13.95
N PHE A 292 -10.89 26.02 -14.76
CA PHE A 292 -11.92 25.05 -14.46
C PHE A 292 -11.39 23.62 -14.43
N ALA A 293 -10.54 23.25 -15.38
CA ALA A 293 -9.91 21.94 -15.41
C ALA A 293 -9.13 21.68 -14.10
N LEU A 294 -8.33 22.66 -13.65
CA LEU A 294 -7.62 22.56 -12.37
C LEU A 294 -8.58 22.45 -11.18
N LEU A 295 -9.62 23.29 -11.14
CA LEU A 295 -10.61 23.33 -10.05
C LEU A 295 -11.38 22.01 -9.93
N PHE A 296 -11.88 21.49 -11.06
CA PHE A 296 -12.60 20.21 -11.09
C PHE A 296 -11.67 19.04 -10.81
N GLY A 297 -10.43 19.08 -11.29
CA GLY A 297 -9.43 18.08 -10.95
C GLY A 297 -9.14 18.04 -9.44
N PHE A 298 -9.03 19.21 -8.81
CA PHE A 298 -8.88 19.33 -7.36
C PHE A 298 -10.11 18.81 -6.60
N SER A 299 -11.30 19.16 -7.07
CA SER A 299 -12.56 18.81 -6.40
C SER A 299 -13.01 17.36 -6.62
N GLY A 300 -12.50 16.64 -7.63
CA GLY A 300 -12.87 15.23 -7.88
C GLY A 300 -12.65 14.31 -6.66
N THR A 301 -11.62 14.60 -5.87
CA THR A 301 -11.38 13.91 -4.59
C THR A 301 -12.33 14.33 -3.47
N LEU A 302 -12.88 15.55 -3.50
CA LEU A 302 -13.89 16.03 -2.56
C LEU A 302 -15.25 15.42 -2.89
N PHE A 303 -15.63 15.34 -4.17
CA PHE A 303 -16.86 14.67 -4.60
C PHE A 303 -16.85 13.18 -4.24
N SER A 304 -15.74 12.49 -4.47
CA SER A 304 -15.60 11.08 -4.05
C SER A 304 -15.73 10.90 -2.54
N ARG A 305 -15.25 11.88 -1.74
CA ARG A 305 -15.41 11.88 -0.28
C ARG A 305 -16.86 12.15 0.13
N LEU A 306 -17.54 13.09 -0.52
CA LEU A 306 -18.95 13.39 -0.26
C LEU A 306 -19.83 12.19 -0.62
N ALA A 307 -19.58 11.55 -1.75
CA ALA A 307 -20.29 10.33 -2.16
C ALA A 307 -20.07 9.19 -1.15
N ALA A 308 -18.83 8.92 -0.73
CA ALA A 308 -18.55 7.91 0.28
C ALA A 308 -19.17 8.24 1.65
N THR A 309 -19.23 9.52 2.02
CA THR A 309 -19.84 9.96 3.29
C THR A 309 -21.36 9.84 3.23
N ALA A 310 -21.99 10.21 2.11
CA ALA A 310 -23.41 10.01 1.87
C ALA A 310 -23.76 8.52 1.88
N THR A 311 -22.97 7.67 1.23
CA THR A 311 -23.21 6.22 1.19
C THR A 311 -23.14 5.58 2.58
N ARG A 312 -22.24 6.07 3.46
CA ARG A 312 -22.17 5.63 4.86
C ARG A 312 -23.39 6.04 5.70
N GLN A 313 -24.09 7.11 5.32
CA GLN A 313 -25.35 7.50 5.97
C GLN A 313 -26.53 6.61 5.51
N PHE A 314 -26.39 5.90 4.39
CA PHE A 314 -27.42 5.01 3.85
C PHE A 314 -27.22 3.52 4.16
N VAL A 315 -26.12 3.14 4.81
CA VAL A 315 -25.95 1.78 5.35
C VAL A 315 -26.41 1.79 6.82
N PRO A 316 -27.58 1.20 7.15
CA PRO A 316 -28.00 1.11 8.55
C PRO A 316 -26.99 0.24 9.33
N PRO A 317 -26.78 0.50 10.63
CA PRO A 317 -25.93 -0.34 11.44
C PRO A 317 -26.52 -1.75 11.46
N VAL A 318 -25.71 -2.74 11.06
CA VAL A 318 -26.01 -4.14 11.33
C VAL A 318 -25.84 -4.30 12.84
N VAL A 319 -26.97 -4.41 13.53
CA VAL A 319 -27.05 -4.78 14.96
C VAL A 319 -26.72 -6.25 15.12
#